data_AF-A0A2N9AR91-F1
#
_entry.id   AF-A0A2N9AR91-F1
#
_cell.length_a   1.000
_cell.length_b   1.000
_cell.length_c   1.000
_cell.angle_alpha   90.00
_cell.angle_beta   90.00
_cell.angle_gamma   90.00
#
_symmetry.space_group_name_H-M   'P 1'
#
loop_
_entity.id
_entity.type
_entity.pdbx_description
1 polymer ?
#
loop_
_entity_poly.entity_id
_entity_poly.type
_entity_poly.pdbx_seq_one_letter_code
_entity_poly.pdbx_strand_id
1 'polypeptide(L)' 'MMGLTPRQVDALTLPEMAAMFEGFRQFHSGAKPDEEPEEPSLDAFFAARAEAMAAGNL' A
#
# COMPACT_ATOMS: atom_id res chain seq x y z
N MET A 1 -20.57 -6.61 4.54
CA MET A 1 -20.52 -7.78 5.44
C MET A 1 -19.34 -7.54 6.38
N MET A 2 -19.56 -7.29 7.67
CA MET A 2 -18.48 -7.06 8.63
C MET A 2 -17.82 -8.41 8.94
N GLY A 3 -16.49 -8.50 8.80
CA GLY A 3 -15.74 -9.73 9.03
C GLY A 3 -15.83 -10.23 10.47
N LEU A 4 -15.63 -11.54 10.67
CA LEU A 4 -15.57 -12.14 12.00
C LEU A 4 -14.28 -11.69 12.70
N THR A 5 -14.41 -11.04 13.86
CA THR A 5 -13.27 -10.66 14.69
C THR A 5 -12.93 -11.79 15.68
N PRO A 6 -11.66 -12.20 15.79
CA PRO A 6 -11.24 -13.16 16.81
C PRO A 6 -11.59 -12.66 18.22
N ARG A 7 -12.11 -13.55 19.08
CA ARG A 7 -12.36 -13.21 20.50
C ARG A 7 -11.10 -13.33 21.36
N GLN A 8 -10.13 -14.12 20.93
CA GLN A 8 -8.89 -14.42 21.64
C GLN A 8 -7.75 -14.58 20.64
N VAL A 9 -6.54 -14.25 21.07
CA VAL A 9 -5.29 -14.40 20.33
C VAL A 9 -4.27 -15.03 21.27
N ASP A 10 -3.40 -15.90 20.75
CA ASP A 10 -2.36 -16.54 21.54
C ASP A 10 -1.31 -15.50 21.96
N ALA A 11 -1.11 -15.35 23.27
CA ALA A 11 -0.17 -14.39 23.83
C ALA A 11 1.28 -14.66 23.38
N LEU A 12 1.63 -15.92 23.13
CA LEU A 12 2.97 -16.31 22.67
C LEU A 12 3.26 -15.83 21.25
N THR A 13 2.23 -15.52 20.45
CA THR A 13 2.36 -15.05 19.06
C THR A 13 2.38 -13.53 18.90
N LEU A 14 2.12 -12.78 19.97
CA LEU A 14 2.06 -11.32 19.92
C LEU A 14 3.38 -10.66 19.48
N PRO A 15 4.57 -11.14 19.89
CA PRO A 15 5.83 -10.58 19.42
C PRO A 15 6.01 -10.71 17.89
N GLU A 16 5.69 -11.87 17.32
CA GLU A 16 5.80 -12.14 15.89
C GLU A 16 4.78 -11.31 15.10
N MET A 17 3.56 -11.18 15.61
CA MET A 17 2.54 -10.31 15.01
C MET A 17 2.98 -8.86 14.99
N ALA A 18 3.57 -8.36 16.08
CA ALA A 18 4.09 -7.00 16.15
C ALA A 18 5.22 -6.77 15.13
N ALA A 19 6.16 -7.72 15.00
CA ALA A 19 7.22 -7.66 14.01
C ALA A 19 6.67 -7.69 12.56
N MET A 20 5.67 -8.53 12.30
CA MET A 20 4.98 -8.58 11.00
C MET A 20 4.31 -7.25 10.66
N PHE A 21 3.58 -6.64 11.61
CA PHE A 21 2.93 -5.34 11.39
C PHE A 21 3.95 -4.22 11.15
N GLU A 22 5.05 -4.22 11.87
CA GLU A 22 6.11 -3.23 11.68
C GLU A 22 6.80 -3.40 10.32
N GLY A 23 7.06 -4.65 9.90
CA GLY A 23 7.58 -4.94 8.57
C GLY A 23 6.60 -4.52 7.46
N PHE A 24 5.31 -4.79 7.63
CA PHE A 24 4.26 -4.34 6.71
C PHE A 24 4.22 -2.81 6.60
N ARG A 25 4.28 -2.12 7.75
CA ARG A 25 4.30 -0.66 7.80
C ARG A 25 5.50 -0.11 7.04
N GLN A 26 6.70 -0.61 7.32
CA GLN A 26 7.93 -0.16 6.66
C GLN A 26 7.92 -0.40 5.15
N PHE A 27 7.39 -1.54 4.71
CA PHE A 27 7.28 -1.87 3.29
C PHE A 27 6.30 -0.94 2.56
N HIS A 28 5.14 -0.64 3.16
CA HIS A 28 4.09 0.15 2.52
C HIS A 28 4.15 1.65 2.79
N SER A 29 4.83 2.11 3.84
CA SER A 29 4.91 3.54 4.16
C SER A 29 5.93 4.30 3.30
N GLY A 30 6.67 3.60 2.41
CA GLY A 30 7.87 4.15 1.81
C GLY A 30 8.95 4.28 2.88
N ALA A 31 10.13 3.69 2.67
CA ALA A 31 11.16 3.57 3.70
C ALA A 31 11.83 4.89 4.11
N LYS A 32 11.35 6.06 3.69
CA LYS A 32 11.79 7.37 4.19
C LYS A 32 10.60 8.33 4.27
N PRO A 33 10.28 8.90 5.45
CA PRO A 33 9.23 9.91 5.59
C PRO A 33 9.51 11.21 4.80
N ASP A 34 10.73 11.36 4.26
CA ASP A 34 11.18 12.53 3.51
C ASP A 34 11.34 12.29 1.99
N GLU A 35 11.10 11.08 1.48
CA GLU A 35 11.06 10.81 0.03
C GLU A 35 9.60 10.81 -0.43
N GLU A 36 9.22 11.77 -1.28
CA GLU A 36 7.94 11.70 -1.99
C GLU A 36 7.86 10.35 -2.75
N PRO A 37 6.71 9.65 -2.68
CA PRO A 37 6.55 8.41 -3.41
C PRO A 37 6.76 8.68 -4.91
N GLU A 38 7.68 7.94 -5.54
CA GLU A 38 8.00 8.06 -6.97
C GLU A 38 6.82 7.67 -7.89
N GLU A 39 5.76 7.08 -7.33
CA GLU A 39 4.59 6.69 -8.11
C GLU A 39 3.77 7.91 -8.56
N PRO A 40 3.43 8.01 -9.86
CA PRO A 40 2.59 9.09 -10.36
C PRO A 40 1.22 9.03 -9.68
N SER A 41 0.67 10.20 -9.39
CA SER A 41 -0.71 10.30 -8.91
C SER A 41 -1.68 9.63 -9.90
N LEU A 42 -2.82 9.14 -9.40
CA LEU A 42 -3.85 8.55 -10.25
C LEU A 42 -4.29 9.50 -11.37
N ASP A 43 -4.37 10.80 -11.07
CA ASP A 43 -4.71 11.83 -12.06
C ASP A 43 -3.65 11.95 -13.15
N ALA A 44 -2.36 11.95 -12.78
CA ALA A 44 -1.25 11.97 -13.74
C ALA A 44 -1.24 10.69 -14.62
N PHE A 45 -1.54 9.53 -14.03
CA PHE A 45 -1.71 8.29 -14.77
C PHE A 45 -2.86 8.36 -15.77
N PHE A 46 -4.04 8.83 -15.36
CA PHE A 46 -5.20 8.94 -16.25
C PHE A 46 -5.01 9.98 -17.35
N ALA A 47 -4.32 11.08 -17.07
CA ALA A 47 -3.93 12.07 -18.08
C ALA A 47 -3.02 11.44 -19.14
N ALA A 48 -1.93 10.79 -18.73
CA ALA A 48 -1.01 10.12 -19.65
C ALA A 48 -1.71 9.01 -20.47
N ARG A 49 -2.62 8.26 -19.85
CA ARG A 49 -3.43 7.25 -20.54
C ARG A 49 -4.34 7.86 -21.60
N ALA A 50 -5.00 8.99 -21.29
CA ALA A 50 -5.86 9.68 -22.24
C ALA A 50 -5.07 10.23 -23.44
N GLU A 51 -3.90 10.79 -23.19
CA GLU A 51 -2.98 11.27 -24.24
C GLU A 51 -2.49 10.12 -25.14
N ALA A 52 -2.12 8.98 -24.56
CA ALA A 52 -1.68 7.82 -25.32
C ALA A 52 -2.79 7.21 -26.19
N MET A 53 -4.05 7.18 -25.70
CA MET A 53 -5.22 6.78 -26.49
C MET A 53 -5.51 7.77 -27.62
N ALA A 54 -5.38 9.08 -27.38
CA ALA A 54 -5.57 10.10 -28.40
C ALA A 54 -4.48 10.08 -29.48
N ALA A 55 -3.25 9.70 -29.11
CA ALA A 55 -2.13 9.54 -30.02
C ALA A 55 -2.13 8.21 -30.81
N GLY A 56 -3.05 7.29 -30.49
CA GLY A 56 -3.14 5.96 -31.13
C GLY A 56 -2.00 5.01 -30.75
N ASN A 57 -1.36 5.22 -29.60
CA ASN A 57 -0.24 4.41 -29.10
C ASN A 57 -0.70 3.34 -28.08
N LEU A 58 -2.01 3.12 -27.96
CA LEU A 58 -2.69 2.12 -27.14
C LEU A 58 -3.88 1.52 -27.89
#